data_AF-K2ANW2-F1
#
_entry.id   AF-K2ANW2-F1
#
_cell.length_a   1.000
_cell.length_b   1.000
_cell.length_c   1.000
_cell.angle_alpha   90.00
_cell.angle_beta   90.00
_cell.angle_gamma   90.00
#
_symmetry.space_group_name_H-M   'P 1'
#
loop_
_entity.id
_entity.type
_entity.pdbx_description
1 polymer ?
#
loop_
_entity_poly.entity_id
_entity_poly.type
_entity_poly.pdbx_seq_one_letter_code
_entity_poly.pdbx_strand_id
1 'polypeptide(L)'
;MDINMPLMNGIAAMNEIRKIENGSGARTPIIAFTTFNSHEEIESYLKCGFDDYAPKPVHVNILFEKIESNIIKKICSPQYCMQYRQGCDRIKYDGE
;
A
#
# COMPACT_ATOMS: atom_id res chain seq x y z
N MET A 1 -6.83 -1.68 2.18
CA MET A 1 -7.86 -2.71 1.96
C MET A 1 -8.10 -3.46 3.26
N ASP A 2 -9.36 -3.61 3.65
CA ASP A 2 -9.75 -4.37 4.85
C ASP A 2 -9.47 -5.87 4.69
N ILE A 3 -8.84 -6.50 5.68
CA ILE A 3 -8.62 -7.95 5.70
C ILE A 3 -9.92 -8.69 6.03
N ASN A 4 -10.71 -8.17 6.95
CA ASN A 4 -11.92 -8.82 7.46
C ASN A 4 -13.15 -8.24 6.74
N MET A 5 -13.45 -8.79 5.57
CA MET A 5 -14.61 -8.42 4.75
C MET A 5 -15.58 -9.61 4.61
N PRO A 6 -16.90 -9.35 4.50
CA PRO A 6 -17.87 -10.40 4.20
C PRO A 6 -17.72 -10.90 2.74
N LEU A 7 -18.15 -12.14 2.49
CA LEU A 7 -18.12 -12.83 1.18
C LEU A 7 -16.72 -13.18 0.65
N MET A 8 -15.79 -12.22 0.63
CA MET A 8 -14.42 -12.37 0.16
C MET A 8 -13.48 -11.59 1.06
N ASN A 9 -12.50 -12.28 1.66
CA ASN A 9 -11.52 -11.62 2.53
C ASN A 9 -10.50 -10.79 1.72
N GLY A 10 -9.80 -9.89 2.41
CA GLY A 10 -8.82 -9.01 1.77
C GLY A 10 -7.66 -9.76 1.12
N ILE A 11 -7.26 -10.92 1.63
CA ILE A 11 -6.17 -11.71 1.03
C ILE A 11 -6.59 -12.24 -0.35
N ALA A 12 -7.79 -12.81 -0.46
CA ALA A 12 -8.35 -13.29 -1.71
C ALA A 12 -8.53 -12.14 -2.72
N ALA A 13 -9.06 -11.00 -2.27
CA ALA A 13 -9.19 -9.81 -3.11
C ALA A 13 -7.83 -9.30 -3.62
N MET A 14 -6.79 -9.30 -2.76
CA MET A 14 -5.43 -8.89 -3.16
C MET A 14 -4.90 -9.83 -4.23
N ASN A 15 -5.07 -11.15 -4.09
CA ASN A 15 -4.65 -12.13 -5.09
C ASN A 15 -5.31 -11.87 -6.45
N GLU A 16 -6.63 -11.58 -6.49
CA GLU A 16 -7.32 -11.26 -7.74
C GLU A 16 -6.81 -9.94 -8.36
N ILE A 17 -6.58 -8.90 -7.54
CA ILE A 17 -5.99 -7.65 -8.03
C ILE A 17 -4.61 -7.92 -8.65
N ARG A 18 -3.75 -8.71 -7.98
CA ARG A 18 -2.41 -9.03 -8.52
C ARG A 18 -2.47 -9.84 -9.81
N LYS A 19 -3.44 -10.74 -9.97
CA LYS A 19 -3.67 -11.45 -11.25
C LYS A 19 -4.02 -10.47 -12.37
N ILE A 20 -4.89 -9.50 -12.11
CA ILE A 20 -5.29 -8.47 -13.09
C ILE A 20 -4.10 -7.58 -13.46
N GLU A 21 -3.28 -7.22 -12.47
CA GLU A 21 -2.10 -6.38 -12.69
C GLU A 21 -1.02 -7.09 -13.52
N ASN A 22 -0.96 -8.43 -13.45
CA ASN A 22 -0.03 -9.30 -14.15
C ASN A 22 -0.33 -9.32 -15.67
N GLY A 23 0.00 -8.21 -16.34
CA GLY A 23 -0.25 -7.99 -17.77
C GLY A 23 -0.45 -6.51 -18.13
N SER A 24 -0.81 -5.67 -17.16
CA SER A 24 -1.05 -4.23 -17.38
C SER A 24 0.22 -3.37 -17.23
N GLY A 25 1.25 -3.88 -16.55
CA GLY A 25 2.46 -3.13 -16.19
C GLY A 25 2.26 -2.09 -15.07
N ALA A 26 1.03 -1.89 -14.60
CA ALA A 26 0.71 -0.99 -13.50
C ALA A 26 0.47 -1.78 -12.21
N ARG A 27 1.24 -1.45 -11.16
CA ARG A 27 1.00 -1.95 -9.79
C ARG A 27 0.40 -0.86 -8.92
N THR A 28 -0.72 -1.16 -8.29
CA THR A 28 -1.39 -0.30 -7.31
C THR A 28 -0.89 -0.66 -5.92
N PRO A 29 -0.39 0.30 -5.13
CA PRO A 29 -0.04 0.02 -3.74
C PRO A 29 -1.26 -0.40 -2.93
N ILE A 30 -1.16 -1.52 -2.20
CA ILE A 30 -2.24 -2.06 -1.37
C ILE A 30 -1.74 -2.18 0.07
N ILE A 31 -2.34 -1.38 0.96
CA ILE A 31 -2.06 -1.40 2.40
C ILE A 31 -3.09 -2.30 3.08
N ALA A 32 -2.67 -3.32 3.83
CA ALA A 32 -3.55 -4.20 4.60
C ALA A 32 -4.13 -3.44 5.81
N PHE A 33 -5.45 -3.47 5.99
CA PHE A 33 -6.13 -2.82 7.11
C PHE A 33 -6.76 -3.90 7.99
N THR A 34 -6.21 -4.10 9.20
CA THR A 34 -6.46 -5.33 9.99
C THR A 34 -6.59 -5.02 11.47
N THR A 35 -7.36 -5.84 12.21
CA THR A 35 -7.41 -5.82 13.68
C THR A 35 -6.26 -6.58 14.31
N PHE A 36 -5.64 -7.49 13.56
CA PHE A 36 -4.58 -8.34 14.06
C PHE A 36 -3.20 -7.80 13.65
N ASN A 37 -2.28 -7.76 14.60
CA ASN A 37 -0.98 -7.10 14.46
C ASN A 37 0.17 -8.00 14.95
N SER A 38 -0.04 -9.32 15.04
CA SER A 38 1.06 -10.21 15.35
C SER A 38 2.08 -10.17 14.20
N HIS A 39 3.35 -10.38 14.55
CA HIS A 39 4.43 -10.33 13.56
C HIS A 39 4.24 -11.35 12.43
N GLU A 40 3.77 -12.55 12.78
CA GLU A 40 3.49 -13.65 11.86
C GLU A 40 2.39 -13.31 10.86
N GLU A 41 1.31 -12.66 11.30
CA GLU A 41 0.23 -12.23 10.42
C GLU A 41 0.69 -11.11 9.48
N ILE A 42 1.42 -10.11 9.99
CA ILE A 42 1.98 -9.04 9.18
C ILE A 42 2.88 -9.61 8.09
N GLU A 43 3.78 -10.53 8.45
CA GLU A 43 4.61 -11.22 7.47
C GLU A 43 3.79 -11.97 6.44
N SER A 44 2.70 -12.63 6.85
CA SER A 44 1.81 -13.34 5.93
C SER A 44 1.20 -12.40 4.90
N TYR A 45 0.74 -11.21 5.31
CA TYR A 45 0.16 -10.21 4.40
C TYR A 45 1.22 -9.70 3.41
N LEU A 46 2.42 -9.39 3.88
CA LEU A 46 3.51 -8.95 3.02
C LEU A 46 3.91 -10.03 2.01
N LYS A 47 3.99 -11.30 2.44
CA LYS A 47 4.29 -12.45 1.56
C LYS A 47 3.20 -12.69 0.52
N CYS A 48 1.94 -12.44 0.84
CA CYS A 48 0.86 -12.55 -0.14
C CYS A 48 0.97 -11.47 -1.23
N GLY A 49 1.54 -10.30 -0.94
CA GLY A 49 1.75 -9.24 -1.93
C GLY A 49 1.12 -7.91 -1.58
N PHE A 50 0.76 -7.69 -0.32
CA PHE A 50 0.50 -6.36 0.23
C PHE A 50 1.82 -5.57 0.32
N ASP A 51 1.74 -4.26 0.16
CA ASP A 51 2.91 -3.38 0.16
C ASP A 51 3.18 -2.79 1.55
N ASP A 52 2.16 -2.72 2.41
CA ASP A 52 2.24 -2.27 3.80
C ASP A 52 1.03 -2.74 4.61
N TYR A 53 0.96 -2.36 5.89
CA TYR A 53 -0.18 -2.60 6.76
C TYR A 53 -0.51 -1.38 7.65
N ALA A 54 -1.76 -1.33 8.12
CA ALA A 54 -2.29 -0.36 9.06
C ALA A 54 -3.21 -1.09 10.06
N PRO A 55 -2.92 -1.02 11.37
CA PRO A 55 -3.76 -1.65 12.38
C PRO A 55 -5.05 -0.86 12.62
N LYS A 56 -6.12 -1.55 13.02
CA LYS A 56 -7.38 -1.01 13.49
C LYS A 56 -7.37 -0.88 15.02
N PRO A 57 -7.90 0.22 15.60
CA PRO A 57 -8.30 1.45 14.92
C PRO A 57 -7.08 2.19 14.37
N VAL A 58 -7.20 2.79 13.18
CA VAL A 58 -6.10 3.56 12.57
C VAL A 58 -6.20 5.02 12.97
N HIS A 59 -5.07 5.59 13.40
CA HIS A 59 -4.94 7.03 13.57
C HIS A 59 -4.70 7.70 12.22
N VAL A 60 -5.40 8.81 11.97
CA VAL A 60 -5.36 9.55 10.71
C VAL A 60 -3.93 9.90 10.29
N ASN A 61 -3.08 10.33 11.23
CA ASN A 61 -1.68 10.67 10.94
C ASN A 61 -0.88 9.47 10.43
N ILE A 62 -1.07 8.29 11.03
CA ILE A 62 -0.41 7.05 10.60
C ILE A 62 -0.92 6.65 9.20
N LEU A 63 -2.23 6.81 8.95
CA LEU A 63 -2.79 6.50 7.64
C LEU A 63 -2.19 7.39 6.55
N PHE A 64 -2.07 8.69 6.78
CA PHE A 64 -1.42 9.61 5.85
C PHE A 64 0.03 9.23 5.60
N GLU A 65 0.83 9.00 6.65
CA GLU A 65 2.23 8.57 6.52
C GLU A 65 2.37 7.32 5.66
N LYS A 66 1.50 6.32 5.87
CA LYS A 66 1.48 5.07 5.10
C LYS A 66 1.11 5.29 3.65
N ILE A 67 0.11 6.13 3.36
CA ILE A 67 -0.29 6.47 2.00
C ILE A 67 0.86 7.17 1.27
N GLU A 68 1.45 8.20 1.89
CA GLU A 68 2.55 8.96 1.30
C GLU A 68 3.75 8.08 0.99
N SER A 69 4.19 7.26 1.96
CA SER A 69 5.31 6.35 1.78
C SER A 69 5.11 5.41 0.59
N ASN A 70 3.89 4.89 0.41
CA ASN A 70 3.60 3.91 -0.63
C ASN A 70 3.31 4.55 -2.02
N ILE A 71 2.83 5.79 -2.05
CA ILE A 71 2.70 6.55 -3.30
C ILE A 71 4.07 7.04 -3.78
N ILE A 72 4.90 7.60 -2.89
CA ILE A 72 6.23 8.13 -3.24
C ILE A 72 7.16 7.03 -3.76
N LYS A 73 7.11 5.82 -3.17
CA LYS A 73 7.84 4.64 -3.67
C LYS A 73 7.53 4.34 -5.15
N LYS A 74 6.32 4.62 -5.62
CA LYS A 74 5.92 4.45 -7.04
C LYS A 74 6.42 5.60 -7.93
N ILE A 75 6.36 6.83 -7.43
CA ILE A 75 6.80 8.05 -8.13
C ILE A 75 8.33 8.08 -8.30
N CYS A 76 9.08 7.47 -7.39
CA CYS A 76 10.54 7.36 -7.52
C CYS A 76 11.02 6.16 -8.36
N SER A 77 10.16 5.62 -9.24
CA SER A 77 10.61 4.68 -10.28
C SER A 77 11.29 5.45 -11.44
N PRO A 78 12.32 4.88 -12.10
CA PRO A 78 13.00 5.54 -13.21
C PRO A 78 12.05 6.01 -14.33
N GLN A 79 10.96 5.28 -14.58
CA GLN A 79 9.94 5.66 -15.56
C GLN A 79 9.16 6.93 -15.20
N TYR A 80 8.84 7.16 -13.93
CA TYR A 80 8.02 8.29 -13.51
C TYR A 80 8.84 9.59 -13.39
N CYS A 81 10.11 9.48 -12.97
CA CYS A 81 11.07 10.59 -12.91
C CYS A 81 11.44 11.13 -14.31
N MET A 82 11.43 10.26 -15.34
CA MET A 82 11.62 10.68 -16.74
C MET A 82 10.42 11.46 -17.30
N GLN A 83 9.20 11.18 -16.83
CA GLN A 83 7.98 11.81 -17.33
C GLN A 83 7.67 13.16 -16.68
N TYR A 84 8.00 13.33 -15.39
CA TYR A 84 7.69 14.55 -14.62
C TYR A 84 8.97 15.17 -14.08
N ARG A 85 9.66 15.93 -14.94
CA ARG A 85 11.00 16.55 -14.77
C ARG A 85 11.08 17.61 -13.63
N GLN A 86 10.54 17.34 -12.45
CA GLN A 86 10.65 18.18 -11.26
C GLN A 86 11.20 17.33 -10.12
N GLY A 87 12.26 17.83 -9.50
CA GLY A 87 13.14 17.13 -8.59
C GLY A 87 12.43 16.37 -7.47
N CYS A 88 13.05 15.26 -7.07
CA CYS A 88 12.69 14.42 -5.93
C CYS A 88 13.01 15.12 -4.59
N ASP A 89 12.68 16.40 -4.47
CA ASP A 89 12.83 17.15 -3.24
C ASP A 89 11.58 16.94 -2.40
N ARG A 90 11.67 15.94 -1.51
CA ARG A 90 10.89 15.78 -0.27
C ARG A 90 9.57 16.55 -0.28
N ILE A 91 8.49 15.87 -0.67
CA ILE A 91 7.15 16.28 -0.28
C ILE A 91 7.14 16.23 1.26
N LYS A 92 7.28 17.39 1.91
CA LYS A 92 7.06 17.52 3.34
C LYS A 92 5.56 17.68 3.53
N TYR A 93 4.93 16.72 4.18
CA TYR A 93 3.60 16.89 4.72
C TYR A 93 3.72 17.71 6.00
N ASP A 94 3.46 19.01 5.89
CA ASP A 94 3.37 19.89 7.06
C ASP A 94 1.98 19.64 7.69
N GLY A 95 1.89 18.57 8.48
CA GLY A 95 0.69 18.23 9.22
C GLY A 95 0.49 19.16 10.42
N GLU A 96 -0.36 20.16 10.25
CA GLU A 96 -1.06 20.83 11.36
C GLU A 96 -2.31 20.04 11.77
#